data_AF-A0A8T1T9S0-F1
#
_entry.id   AF-A0A8T1T9S0-F1
#
_cell.length_a   1.000
_cell.length_b   1.000
_cell.length_c   1.000
_cell.angle_alpha   90.00
_cell.angle_beta   90.00
_cell.angle_gamma   90.00
#
_symmetry.space_group_name_H-M   'P 1'
#
loop_
_entity.id
_entity.type
_entity.pdbx_description
1 polymer ?
#
loop_
_entity_poly.entity_id
_entity_poly.type
_entity_poly.pdbx_seq_one_letter_code
_entity_poly.pdbx_strand_id
1 'polypeptide(L)' 'GDNACRVNNGGCSTLCLAIPGGRVCACADHQLLEENSTMCMINPGEVLPQLCKPGEFQCNNKRCIQDRWRCDGDDDC' A
#
# COMPACT_ATOMS: atom_id res chain seq x y z
N GLY A 1 1.54 9.80 32.07
CA GLY A 1 1.23 8.57 31.31
C GLY A 1 2.10 8.57 30.09
N ASP A 2 3.07 7.67 30.03
CA ASP A 2 4.03 7.66 28.93
C ASP A 2 3.40 6.98 27.72
N ASN A 3 3.13 7.78 26.69
CA ASN A 3 2.69 7.32 25.39
C ASN A 3 3.93 6.82 24.63
N ALA A 4 4.04 5.50 24.44
CA ALA A 4 5.14 4.88 23.69
C ALA A 4 5.17 5.22 22.19
N CYS A 5 4.10 5.84 21.66
CA CYS A 5 4.02 6.43 20.31
C CYS A 5 4.43 7.92 20.25
N ARG A 6 4.63 8.59 21.39
CA ARG A 6 4.86 10.06 21.44
C ARG A 6 6.10 10.49 20.67
N VAL A 7 7.15 9.68 20.69
CA VAL A 7 8.43 9.96 20.03
C VAL A 7 8.47 9.19 18.73
N ASN A 8 8.64 9.89 17.61
CA ASN A 8 8.83 9.32 16.28
C ASN A 8 7.75 8.28 15.87
N ASN A 9 6.49 8.53 16.24
CA ASN A 9 5.37 7.59 16.04
C ASN A 9 5.64 6.19 16.65
N GLY A 10 6.43 6.14 17.72
CA GLY A 10 6.95 4.91 18.31
C GLY A 10 7.95 4.15 17.44
N GLY A 11 8.27 4.63 16.25
CA GLY A 11 9.00 3.90 15.21
C GLY A 11 8.09 3.23 14.18
N CYS A 12 6.79 3.50 14.21
CA CYS A 12 5.84 2.99 13.21
C CYS A 12 5.83 3.87 11.95
N SER A 13 5.85 3.24 10.79
CA SER A 13 5.73 3.90 9.48
C SER A 13 4.38 4.59 9.29
N THR A 14 3.28 3.91 9.60
CA THR A 14 1.92 4.41 9.38
C THR A 14 1.19 4.71 10.69
N LEU A 15 0.70 3.69 11.40
CA LEU A 15 -0.11 3.86 12.61
C LEU A 15 0.58 3.28 13.84
N CYS A 16 0.59 4.04 14.93
CA CYS A 16 1.06 3.58 16.23
C CYS A 16 -0.10 3.57 17.24
N LEU A 17 -0.37 2.40 17.81
CA LEU A 17 -1.39 2.21 18.83
C LEU A 17 -0.72 2.00 20.19
N ALA A 18 -0.97 2.93 21.12
CA ALA A 18 -0.50 2.80 22.49
C ALA A 18 -1.39 1.80 23.25
N ILE A 19 -0.76 0.76 23.80
CA ILE A 19 -1.42 -0.27 24.61
C ILE A 19 -0.87 -0.26 26.03
N PRO A 20 -1.62 -0.74 27.05
CA PRO A 20 -1.07 -0.94 28.38
C PRO A 20 0.15 -1.88 28.31
N GLY A 21 1.34 -1.34 28.62
CA GLY A 21 2.61 -2.09 28.53
C GLY A 21 3.49 -1.76 27.31
N GLY A 22 3.06 -0.90 26.39
CA GLY A 22 3.92 -0.44 25.29
C GLY A 22 3.17 0.14 24.09
N ARG A 23 3.57 -0.30 22.89
CA ARG A 23 2.94 0.10 21.62
C ARG A 23 2.94 -1.04 20.60
N VAL A 24 1.98 -0.99 19.69
CA VAL A 24 1.93 -1.86 18.51
C VAL A 24 1.82 -1.00 17.26
N CYS A 25 2.58 -1.34 16.22
CA CYS A 25 2.41 -0.72 14.90
C CYS A 25 1.30 -1.44 14.15
N ALA A 26 0.47 -0.67 13.46
CA ALA A 26 -0.56 -1.17 12.58
C ALA A 26 -0.42 -0.51 11.21
N CYS A 27 -0.91 -1.19 10.19
CA CYS A 27 -0.91 -0.70 8.82
C CYS A 27 -2.33 -0.37 8.38
N ALA A 28 -2.46 0.48 7.36
CA ALA A 28 -3.75 0.75 6.75
C ALA A 28 -4.26 -0.48 5.98
N ASP A 29 -5.50 -0.42 5.52
CA ASP A 29 -6.08 -1.45 4.65
C ASP A 29 -5.18 -1.67 3.42
N HIS A 30 -4.97 -2.94 3.06
CA HIS A 30 -4.09 -3.39 1.96
C HIS A 30 -2.57 -3.22 2.20
N GLN A 31 -2.14 -3.21 3.46
CA GLN A 31 -0.74 -3.14 3.84
C GLN A 31 -0.43 -4.21 4.89
N LEU A 32 0.72 -4.86 4.77
CA LEU A 32 1.20 -5.80 5.77
C LEU A 32 2.32 -5.18 6.60
N LEU A 33 2.28 -5.47 7.89
CA LEU A 33 3.39 -5.17 8.78
C LEU A 33 4.51 -6.16 8.50
N GLU A 34 5.67 -5.64 8.14
CA GLU A 34 6.89 -6.43 7.92
C GLU A 34 7.35 -7.09 9.24
N GLU A 35 8.22 -8.11 9.15
CA GLU A 35 8.77 -8.81 10.33
C GLU A 35 9.46 -7.87 11.33
N ASN A 36 9.98 -6.72 10.88
CA ASN A 36 10.53 -5.67 11.74
C ASN A 36 9.47 -4.95 12.61
N SER A 37 8.18 -5.31 12.51
CA SER A 37 7.07 -4.81 13.31
C SER A 37 6.93 -3.29 13.35
N THR A 38 7.46 -2.60 12.32
CA THR A 38 7.55 -1.13 12.24
C THR A 38 7.25 -0.60 10.85
N MET A 39 7.61 -1.33 9.79
CA MET A 39 7.41 -0.93 8.41
C MET A 39 6.18 -1.61 7.81
N CYS A 40 5.36 -0.82 7.12
CA CYS A 40 4.22 -1.30 6.36
C CYS A 40 4.61 -1.42 4.89
N MET A 41 4.43 -2.62 4.33
CA MET A 41 4.70 -2.91 2.93
C MET A 41 3.37 -3.10 2.21
N ILE A 42 3.24 -2.50 1.02
CA ILE A 42 2.13 -2.82 0.14
C ILE A 42 2.31 -4.26 -0.31
N ASN A 43 1.26 -5.08 -0.17
CA ASN A 43 1.28 -6.40 -0.80
C ASN A 43 1.35 -6.20 -2.31
N PRO A 44 2.41 -6.66 -3.01
CA PRO A 44 2.45 -6.61 -4.46
C PRO A 44 1.37 -7.49 -5.10
N GLY A 45 0.73 -8.38 -4.31
CA GLY A 45 -0.44 -9.16 -4.70
C GLY A 45 -1.78 -8.46 -4.48
N GLU A 46 -1.84 -7.35 -3.76
CA GLU A 46 -3.06 -6.56 -3.62
C GLU A 46 -3.13 -5.53 -4.75
N VAL A 47 -4.01 -5.84 -5.71
CA VAL A 47 -4.37 -4.94 -6.79
C VAL A 47 -5.13 -3.76 -6.17
N LEU A 48 -4.44 -2.66 -5.90
CA LEU A 48 -5.08 -1.42 -5.48
C LEU A 48 -6.19 -1.07 -6.50
N PRO A 49 -7.43 -0.82 -6.08
CA PRO A 49 -8.57 -0.64 -6.99
C PRO A 49 -8.53 0.66 -7.82
N GLN A 50 -7.38 1.33 -7.94
CA GLN A 50 -7.30 2.68 -8.51
C GLN A 50 -6.05 3.00 -9.36
N LEU A 51 -5.07 2.11 -9.47
CA LEU A 51 -3.95 2.34 -10.37
C LEU A 51 -3.67 1.04 -11.14
N CYS A 52 -3.69 1.12 -12.47
CA CYS A 52 -3.29 -0.01 -13.29
C CYS A 52 -1.93 -0.53 -12.82
N LYS A 53 -1.70 -1.86 -12.91
CA LYS A 53 -0.48 -2.46 -12.38
C LYS A 53 0.76 -1.84 -13.03
N PRO A 54 1.94 -1.89 -12.40
CA PRO A 54 3.18 -1.51 -13.08
C PRO A 54 3.33 -2.30 -14.39
N GLY A 55 3.38 -1.60 -15.53
CA GLY A 55 3.38 -2.20 -16.87
C GLY A 55 2.01 -2.26 -17.56
N GLU A 56 0.96 -1.72 -16.95
CA GLU A 56 -0.36 -1.51 -17.54
C GLU A 56 -0.63 -0.01 -17.77
N PHE A 57 -1.33 0.29 -18.87
CA PHE A 57 -1.79 1.62 -19.24
C PHE A 57 -3.29 1.77 -18.92
N GLN A 58 -3.67 2.92 -18.35
CA GLN A 58 -5.07 3.24 -18.05
C GLN A 58 -5.74 3.94 -19.24
N CYS A 59 -6.70 3.26 -19.86
CA CYS A 59 -7.57 3.83 -20.89
C CYS A 59 -8.49 4.92 -20.30
N ASN A 60 -9.01 5.81 -21.16
CA ASN A 60 -9.96 6.86 -20.77
C ASN A 60 -11.27 6.33 -20.17
N ASN A 61 -11.65 5.09 -20.49
CA ASN A 61 -12.80 4.38 -19.92
C ASN A 61 -12.49 3.71 -18.56
N LYS A 62 -11.31 3.97 -17.96
CA LYS A 62 -10.78 3.38 -16.72
C LYS A 62 -10.43 1.89 -16.81
N ARG A 63 -10.42 1.31 -18.02
CA ARG A 63 -9.88 -0.03 -18.26
C ARG A 63 -8.35 0.00 -18.22
N CYS A 64 -7.75 -1.07 -17.71
CA CYS A 64 -6.29 -1.26 -17.74
C CYS A 64 -5.94 -2.25 -18.85
N ILE A 65 -5.00 -1.87 -19.71
CA ILE A 65 -4.46 -2.70 -20.79
C ILE A 65 -2.95 -2.85 -20.56
N GLN A 66 -2.30 -3.86 -21.16
CA GLN A 66 -0.85 -3.96 -21.04
C GLN A 66 -0.17 -2.84 -21.84
N ASP A 67 0.94 -2.25 -21.38
CA ASP A 67 1.63 -1.17 -22.10
C ASP A 67 2.07 -1.61 -23.52
N ARG A 68 2.32 -2.92 -23.71
CA ARG A 68 2.62 -3.52 -25.02
C ARG A 68 1.46 -3.55 -26.01
N TRP A 69 0.22 -3.44 -25.52
CA TRP A 69 -1.01 -3.38 -26.33
C TRP A 69 -1.32 -1.96 -26.80
N ARG A 70 -0.54 -0.97 -26.35
CA ARG A 70 -0.66 0.38 -26.87
C ARG A 70 -0.24 0.39 -28.34
N CYS A 71 -1.20 0.67 -29.21
CA CYS A 71 -1.00 0.80 -30.66
C CYS A 71 -0.56 -0.50 -31.35
N ASP A 72 -0.96 -1.68 -30.84
CA ASP A 72 -0.66 -2.95 -31.51
C ASP A 72 -1.58 -3.23 -32.72
N GLY A 73 -2.65 -2.46 -32.87
CA GLY A 73 -3.59 -2.52 -33.98
C GLY A 73 -4.99 -2.95 -33.59
N ASP A 74 -5.18 -3.43 -32.35
CA ASP A 74 -6.48 -3.79 -31.79
C ASP A 74 -7.01 -2.67 -30.85
N ASP A 75 -8.33 -2.56 -30.71
CA ASP A 75 -8.97 -1.63 -29.78
C ASP A 75 -9.17 -2.32 -28.42
N ASP A 76 -8.12 -2.31 -27.59
CA ASP A 76 -8.15 -2.82 -26.22
C ASP A 76 -8.79 -1.85 -25.22
N CYS A 77 -9.00 -0.60 -25.67
CA CYS A 77 -9.83 0.41 -25.02
C CYS A 77 -11.23 0.46 -25.68
#